data_AF-A0A443Q774-F1
#
_entry.id   AF-A0A443Q774-F1
#
_cell.length_a   1.000
_cell.length_b   1.000
_cell.length_c   1.000
_cell.angle_alpha   90.00
_cell.angle_beta   90.00
_cell.angle_gamma   90.00
#
_symmetry.space_group_name_H-M   'P 1'
#
loop_
_entity.id
_entity.type
_entity.pdbx_description
1 polymer ?
#
loop_
_entity_poly.entity_id
_entity_poly.type
_entity_poly.pdbx_seq_one_letter_code
_entity_poly.pdbx_strand_id
1 'polypeptide(L)'
;MLGLLGIKKFHNNDNVNEGSFANLSGIALMRIDRFKTENQGIYLCNVIDDDNNNISCKFIARIVIPPNFMHSFTSSGEICVLRKQKVIFSCQAKGIPQPTISWYSQEINKNESEKNLTSL
;
A
#
# COMPACT_ATOMS: atom_id res chain seq x y z
N MET A 1 -9.99 -35.27 10.65
CA MET A 1 -9.66 -34.01 11.33
C MET A 1 -8.46 -33.38 10.63
N LEU A 2 -8.66 -32.29 9.88
CA LEU A 2 -7.57 -31.58 9.19
C LEU A 2 -6.46 -31.18 10.19
N GLY A 3 -5.24 -31.68 9.95
CA GLY A 3 -4.05 -31.33 10.73
C GLY A 3 -3.44 -30.04 10.19
N LEU A 4 -3.71 -28.91 10.85
CA LEU A 4 -3.06 -27.64 10.51
C LEU A 4 -1.58 -27.69 10.89
N LEU A 5 -0.69 -27.55 9.91
CA LEU A 5 0.77 -27.46 10.12
C LEU A 5 1.23 -26.04 10.49
N GLY A 6 0.34 -25.05 10.36
CA GLY A 6 0.56 -23.65 10.71
C GLY A 6 0.91 -22.75 9.53
N ILE A 7 1.19 -21.49 9.83
CA ILE A 7 1.57 -20.46 8.87
C ILE A 7 3.08 -20.26 8.95
N LYS A 8 3.76 -20.25 7.81
CA LYS A 8 5.21 -20.02 7.70
C LYS A 8 5.50 -19.00 6.61
N LYS A 9 6.53 -18.18 6.81
CA LYS A 9 7.05 -17.35 5.72
C LYS A 9 8.07 -18.13 4.92
N PHE A 10 7.98 -17.99 3.61
CA PHE A 10 8.94 -18.57 2.68
C PHE A 10 9.97 -17.52 2.28
N HIS A 11 11.24 -17.74 2.63
CA HIS A 11 12.35 -16.86 2.27
C HIS A 11 13.54 -17.70 1.80
N ASN A 12 14.02 -17.49 0.57
CA ASN A 12 15.16 -18.21 -0.01
C ASN A 12 15.11 -19.74 0.15
N ASN A 13 13.94 -20.35 -0.09
CA ASN A 13 13.69 -21.79 0.10
C ASN A 13 13.66 -22.28 1.56
N ASP A 14 13.87 -21.40 2.53
CA ASP A 14 13.80 -21.69 3.95
C ASP A 14 12.47 -21.23 4.57
N ASN A 15 12.05 -21.96 5.61
CA ASN A 15 10.89 -21.63 6.42
C ASN A 15 11.32 -20.74 7.59
N VAL A 16 10.83 -19.51 7.62
CA VAL A 16 11.11 -18.56 8.71
C VAL A 16 9.91 -18.50 9.66
N ASN A 17 10.17 -18.70 10.95
CA ASN A 17 9.18 -18.46 12.01
C ASN A 17 9.10 -16.96 12.27
N GLU A 18 7.92 -16.37 12.11
CA GLU A 18 7.72 -14.93 12.22
C GLU A 18 6.40 -14.61 12.93
N GLY A 19 6.42 -13.58 13.78
CA GLY A 19 5.25 -13.21 14.58
C GLY A 19 4.89 -14.22 15.68
N SER A 20 3.69 -14.07 16.24
CA SER A 20 3.12 -15.00 17.21
C SER A 20 2.15 -15.95 16.51
N PHE A 21 2.25 -17.24 16.80
CA PHE A 21 1.39 -18.29 16.23
C PHE A 21 0.37 -18.78 17.26
N ALA A 22 -0.89 -18.90 16.85
CA ALA A 22 -1.94 -19.53 17.64
C ALA A 22 -2.70 -20.56 16.79
N ASN A 23 -2.99 -21.72 17.39
CA ASN A 23 -3.86 -22.73 16.80
C ASN A 23 -5.16 -22.79 17.62
N LEU A 24 -6.26 -22.41 16.99
CA LEU A 24 -7.59 -22.34 17.58
C LEU A 24 -8.47 -23.34 16.83
N SER A 25 -8.60 -24.57 17.33
CA SER A 25 -9.49 -25.63 16.83
C SER A 25 -9.93 -25.47 15.35
N GLY A 26 -9.00 -25.68 14.42
CA GLY A 26 -9.26 -25.55 12.97
C GLY A 26 -8.86 -24.20 12.35
N ILE A 27 -8.27 -23.28 13.11
CA ILE A 27 -7.77 -21.98 12.63
C ILE A 27 -6.29 -21.85 13.02
N ALA A 28 -5.45 -21.56 12.03
CA ALA A 28 -4.08 -21.11 12.26
C ALA A 28 -4.03 -19.57 12.13
N LEU A 29 -3.52 -18.89 13.17
CA LEU A 29 -3.36 -17.44 13.19
C LEU A 29 -1.89 -17.08 13.34
N MET A 30 -1.42 -16.14 12.51
CA MET A 30 -0.11 -15.50 12.65
C MET A 30 -0.33 -14.00 12.86
N ARG A 31 0.27 -13.46 13.92
CA ARG A 31 0.16 -12.04 14.27
C ARG A 31 1.53 -11.36 14.24
N ILE A 32 1.62 -10.26 13.50
CA ILE A 32 2.79 -9.38 13.43
C ILE A 32 2.34 -7.97 13.84
N ASP A 33 2.66 -7.55 15.06
CA ASP A 33 2.17 -6.26 15.59
C ASP A 33 2.81 -5.04 14.93
N ARG A 34 4.09 -5.15 14.56
CA ARG A 34 4.87 -4.07 13.95
C ARG A 34 5.50 -4.55 12.65
N PHE A 35 4.75 -4.42 11.58
CA PHE A 35 5.20 -4.81 10.25
C PHE A 35 6.31 -3.86 9.74
N LYS A 36 7.44 -4.44 9.37
CA LYS A 36 8.65 -3.79 8.88
C LYS A 36 9.01 -4.34 7.50
N THR A 37 9.98 -3.71 6.86
CA THR A 37 10.49 -4.13 5.53
C THR A 37 10.93 -5.59 5.52
N GLU A 38 11.58 -6.05 6.59
CA GLU A 38 12.00 -7.45 6.73
C GLU A 38 10.83 -8.44 6.75
N ASN A 39 9.63 -8.01 7.20
CA ASN A 39 8.45 -8.87 7.24
C ASN A 39 7.76 -8.98 5.87
N GLN A 40 8.17 -8.21 4.86
CA GLN A 40 7.65 -8.37 3.51
C GLN A 40 7.99 -9.74 2.94
N GLY A 41 7.08 -10.30 2.14
CA GLY A 41 7.33 -11.57 1.47
C GLY A 41 6.08 -12.39 1.24
N ILE A 42 6.32 -13.67 0.97
CA ILE A 42 5.29 -14.66 0.70
C ILE A 42 5.09 -15.51 1.95
N TYR A 43 3.84 -15.61 2.39
CA TYR A 43 3.42 -16.43 3.52
C TYR A 43 2.58 -17.59 3.00
N LEU A 44 2.83 -18.77 3.55
CA LEU A 44 2.13 -20.00 3.21
C LEU A 44 1.41 -20.54 4.44
N CYS A 45 0.13 -20.82 4.30
CA CYS A 45 -0.63 -21.63 5.25
C CYS A 45 -0.70 -23.05 4.71
N ASN A 46 -0.18 -24.04 5.45
CA ASN A 46 -0.17 -25.44 5.03
C ASN A 46 -1.08 -26.27 5.93
N VAL A 47 -1.87 -27.13 5.30
CA VAL A 47 -2.81 -28.06 5.96
C VAL A 47 -2.58 -29.45 5.38
N ILE A 48 -2.52 -30.46 6.26
CA ILE A 48 -2.59 -31.86 5.87
C ILE A 48 -4.02 -32.33 6.11
N ASP A 49 -4.66 -32.91 5.10
CA ASP A 49 -5.97 -33.53 5.24
C ASP A 49 -5.90 -34.98 5.76
N ASP A 50 -7.06 -35.61 5.93
CA ASP A 50 -7.13 -36.98 6.46
C ASP A 50 -6.51 -38.01 5.50
N ASP A 51 -6.37 -37.68 4.21
CA ASP A 51 -5.79 -38.51 3.16
C ASP A 51 -4.29 -38.20 2.94
N ASN A 52 -3.67 -37.43 3.85
CA ASN A 52 -2.27 -37.00 3.78
C ASN A 52 -1.92 -36.12 2.56
N ASN A 53 -2.91 -35.44 1.97
CA ASN A 53 -2.67 -34.43 0.96
C ASN A 53 -2.24 -33.11 1.61
N ASN A 54 -1.23 -32.47 1.03
CA ASN A 54 -0.79 -31.15 1.45
C ASN A 54 -1.51 -30.06 0.64
N ILE A 55 -2.29 -29.24 1.34
CA ILE A 55 -3.03 -28.11 0.77
C ILE A 55 -2.38 -26.82 1.28
N SER A 56 -2.01 -25.93 0.36
CA SER A 56 -1.32 -24.68 0.69
C SER A 56 -2.05 -23.44 0.16
N CYS A 57 -2.20 -22.41 1.00
CA CYS A 57 -2.67 -21.08 0.60
C CYS A 57 -1.52 -20.07 0.63
N LYS A 58 -1.44 -19.22 -0.40
CA LYS A 58 -0.37 -18.22 -0.57
C LYS A 58 -0.87 -16.80 -0.33
N PHE A 59 -0.16 -16.05 0.49
CA PHE A 59 -0.42 -14.64 0.79
C PHE A 59 0.84 -13.80 0.51
N ILE A 60 0.66 -12.60 -0.02
CA ILE A 60 1.77 -11.66 -0.27
C ILE A 60 1.60 -10.46 0.65
N ALA A 61 2.51 -10.29 1.60
CA ALA A 61 2.51 -9.12 2.47
C ALA A 61 3.53 -8.09 1.97
N ARG A 62 3.10 -6.83 1.89
CA ARG A 62 3.93 -5.70 1.43
C ARG A 62 3.76 -4.52 2.36
N ILE A 63 4.82 -3.73 2.49
CA ILE A 63 4.75 -2.46 3.20
C ILE A 63 4.09 -1.42 2.30
N VAL A 64 3.25 -0.57 2.90
CA VAL A 64 2.64 0.58 2.25
C VAL A 64 3.07 1.80 3.04
N ILE A 65 3.57 2.81 2.34
CA ILE A 65 3.99 4.07 2.94
C ILE A 65 3.00 5.13 2.48
N PRO A 66 2.29 5.80 3.39
CA PRO A 66 1.30 6.81 3.03
C PRO A 66 1.97 7.96 2.26
N PRO A 67 1.23 8.64 1.37
CA PRO A 67 1.74 9.80 0.66
C PRO A 67 2.20 10.89 1.63
N ASN A 68 3.42 11.39 1.43
CA ASN A 68 3.97 12.56 2.09
C ASN A 68 4.34 13.58 1.02
N PHE A 69 3.82 14.81 1.16
CA PHE A 69 4.20 15.90 0.28
C PHE A 69 5.64 16.29 0.56
N MET A 70 6.48 16.15 -0.45
CA MET A 70 7.75 16.85 -0.47
C MET A 70 7.40 18.33 -0.60
N HIS A 71 8.06 19.20 0.18
CA HIS A 71 7.80 20.65 0.16
C HIS A 71 7.49 21.12 -1.27
N SER A 72 6.26 21.61 -1.46
CA SER A 72 5.76 21.94 -2.80
C SER A 72 6.62 23.05 -3.40
N PHE A 73 7.06 22.86 -4.65
CA PHE A 73 7.91 23.82 -5.34
C PHE A 73 7.14 25.09 -5.75
N THR A 74 5.81 25.01 -5.83
CA THR A 74 4.98 26.20 -5.63
C THR A 74 4.88 26.43 -4.13
N SER A 75 5.60 27.46 -3.68
CA SER A 75 5.51 28.07 -2.36
C SER A 75 4.07 28.03 -1.83
N SER A 76 3.93 27.79 -0.53
CA SER A 76 2.68 27.85 0.22
C SER A 76 2.07 29.28 0.22
N GLY A 77 1.75 29.82 -0.94
CA GLY A 77 1.39 31.23 -1.13
C GLY A 77 0.66 31.49 -2.45
N GLU A 78 0.32 32.76 -2.65
CA GLU A 78 -0.38 33.27 -3.83
C GLU A 78 0.56 33.36 -5.03
N ILE A 79 0.11 32.90 -6.20
CA ILE A 79 0.83 33.03 -7.47
C ILE A 79 0.08 34.05 -8.32
N CYS A 80 0.68 35.23 -8.52
CA CYS A 80 0.13 36.25 -9.42
C CYS A 80 0.72 36.06 -10.83
N VAL A 81 -0.16 35.93 -11.83
CA VAL A 81 0.22 35.74 -13.23
C VAL A 81 -0.53 36.74 -14.10
N LEU A 82 0.13 37.30 -15.11
CA LEU A 82 -0.52 38.24 -16.04
C LEU A 82 -1.61 37.53 -16.85
N ARG A 83 -2.69 38.26 -17.16
CA ARG A 83 -3.81 37.72 -17.95
C ARG A 83 -3.31 37.09 -19.25
N LYS A 84 -3.86 35.91 -19.60
CA LYS A 84 -3.50 35.10 -20.79
C LYS A 84 -2.11 34.45 -20.75
N GLN A 85 -1.36 34.56 -19.66
CA GLN A 85 -0.14 33.76 -19.48
C GLN A 85 -0.44 32.40 -18.84
N LYS A 86 0.49 31.46 -19.01
CA LYS A 86 0.38 30.11 -18.44
C LYS A 86 0.87 30.12 -16.99
N VAL A 87 0.18 29.38 -16.12
CA VAL A 87 0.62 29.07 -14.76
C VAL A 87 0.96 27.58 -14.68
N ILE A 88 2.03 27.24 -13.96
CA ILE A 88 2.44 25.85 -13.72
C ILE A 88 2.36 25.63 -12.21
N PHE A 89 1.53 24.66 -11.81
CA PHE A 89 1.49 24.18 -10.44
C PHE A 89 2.36 22.93 -10.32
N SER A 90 3.26 22.91 -9.34
CA SER A 90 4.18 21.79 -9.11
C SER A 90 3.93 21.19 -7.75
N CYS A 91 3.53 19.91 -7.74
CA CYS A 91 3.35 19.12 -6.54
C CYS A 91 4.19 17.86 -6.67
N GLN A 92 4.89 17.50 -5.59
CA GLN A 92 5.63 16.26 -5.50
C GLN A 92 5.25 15.55 -4.20
N ALA A 93 4.82 14.30 -4.32
CA ALA A 93 4.54 13.43 -3.19
C ALA A 93 5.34 12.14 -3.32
N LYS A 94 5.79 11.61 -2.19
CA LYS A 94 6.43 10.30 -2.07
C LYS A 94 5.56 9.36 -1.27
N GLY A 95 5.55 8.10 -1.63
CA GLY A 95 4.78 7.05 -0.98
C GLY A 95 5.05 5.72 -1.66
N ILE A 96 4.57 4.64 -1.04
CA ILE A 96 4.61 3.30 -1.63
C ILE A 96 3.19 2.74 -1.57
N PRO A 97 2.51 2.50 -2.71
CA PRO A 97 2.97 2.78 -4.07
C PRO A 97 3.12 4.29 -4.35
N GLN A 98 3.79 4.62 -5.46
CA GLN A 98 3.97 6.01 -5.90
C GLN A 98 2.60 6.73 -5.97
N PRO A 99 2.41 7.87 -5.28
CA PRO A 99 1.13 8.56 -5.27
C PRO A 99 0.76 9.15 -6.64
N THR A 100 -0.53 9.10 -6.96
CA THR A 100 -1.11 9.86 -8.09
C THR A 100 -1.46 11.27 -7.63
N ILE A 101 -1.12 12.27 -8.42
CA ILE A 101 -1.40 13.68 -8.11
C ILE A 101 -2.53 14.16 -9.02
N SER A 102 -3.54 14.81 -8.44
CA SER A 102 -4.67 15.40 -9.16
C SER A 102 -4.92 16.82 -8.68
N TRP A 103 -5.28 17.70 -9.62
CA TRP A 103 -5.49 19.12 -9.36
C TRP A 103 -6.97 19.46 -9.48
N TYR A 104 -7.47 20.30 -8.58
CA TYR A 104 -8.84 20.76 -8.56
C TYR A 104 -8.85 22.28 -8.41
N SER A 105 -9.65 22.97 -9.23
CA SER A 105 -9.92 24.40 -9.08
C SER A 105 -11.22 24.59 -8.30
N GLN A 106 -11.25 25.56 -7.39
CA GLN A 106 -12.48 26.09 -6.82
C GLN A 106 -12.71 27.45 -7.49
N GLU A 107 -13.59 27.51 -8.49
CA GLU A 107 -13.92 28.79 -9.11
C GLU A 107 -14.72 29.67 -8.15
N ILE A 108 -14.16 30.83 -7.78
CA ILE A 108 -14.83 31.78 -6.88
C ILE A 108 -15.84 32.66 -7.66
N ASN A 109 -15.88 32.60 -9.00
CA ASN A 109 -16.84 33.36 -9.82
C ASN A 109 -17.30 32.54 -11.04
N LYS A 110 -18.44 31.84 -10.92
CA LYS A 110 -19.04 31.03 -12.00
C LYS A 110 -19.51 31.93 -13.14
N ASN A 111 -18.80 31.86 -14.27
CA ASN A 111 -19.29 32.11 -15.63
C ASN A 111 -18.38 31.45 -16.70
N GLU A 112 -17.58 30.45 -16.35
CA GLU A 112 -16.91 29.58 -17.31
C GLU A 112 -17.05 28.12 -16.86
N SER A 113 -17.14 27.21 -17.83
CA SER A 113 -17.35 25.78 -17.62
C SER A 113 -16.22 25.16 -16.80
N GLU A 114 -16.55 24.20 -15.91
CA GLU A 114 -15.61 23.42 -15.10
C GLU A 114 -14.43 22.91 -15.96
N LYS A 115 -13.26 23.53 -15.80
CA LYS A 115 -12.04 23.11 -16.48
C LYS A 115 -11.29 22.13 -15.57
N ASN A 116 -11.28 20.86 -15.97
CA ASN A 116 -10.35 19.90 -15.40
C ASN A 116 -8.92 20.35 -15.71
N LEU A 117 -8.12 20.60 -14.67
CA LEU A 117 -6.69 20.86 -14.82
C LEU A 117 -6.01 19.51 -15.07
N THR A 118 -5.55 19.30 -16.30
CA THR A 118 -4.76 18.12 -16.65
C THR A 118 -3.40 18.19 -15.98
N SER A 119 -3.00 17.09 -15.33
CA SER A 119 -1.59 16.88 -15.00
C SER A 119 -0.80 16.76 -16.30
N LEU A 120 0.28 17.55 -16.43
CA LEU A 120 1.30 17.34 -17.47
C LEU A 120 2.17 16.12 -17.13
#